data_AF-A0A1J9QWD7-F1
#
_entry.id   AF-A0A1J9QWD7-F1
#
_cell.length_a   1.000
_cell.length_b   1.000
_cell.length_c   1.000
_cell.angle_alpha   90.00
_cell.angle_beta   90.00
_cell.angle_gamma   90.00
#
_symmetry.space_group_name_H-M   'P 1'
#
loop_
_entity.id
_entity.type
_entity.pdbx_description
1 polymer ?
#
loop_
_entity_poly.entity_id
_entity_poly.type
_entity_poly.pdbx_seq_one_letter_code
_entity_poly.pdbx_strand_id
1 'polypeptide(L)'
;MLAKLRAAGAHDVIVHGHDLAAAGEHLRTQLLPRDPHGVYVPPFDHPDIWAGNGSVVHEVAAQLAERGEGRAPPDAVVCSVGGGGLLNGVCGALDAVGWSGGCSVLAMETRGTDSLAKALEAGELVALEEIGSEARSLGARRVSEETFRLAREEWRNVRSVVLDDREAAMGCWRLADDERLMVELACGVNVALCYDGRLEKAVGKKLTKESKVVIVLCGGNDVTVEKLHQWRKEYGDVEKEIPRNADVPSESTAPGRR
;
A
#
# COMPACT_ATOMS: atom_id res chain seq x y z
N MET A 1 11.90 15.35 -4.43
CA MET A 1 12.40 14.03 -4.86
C MET A 1 13.85 14.03 -5.38
N LEU A 2 14.21 14.84 -6.39
CA LEU A 2 15.55 14.81 -7.02
C LEU A 2 16.74 14.91 -6.05
N ALA A 3 16.65 15.83 -5.07
CA ALA A 3 17.70 15.97 -4.06
C ALA A 3 17.88 14.71 -3.20
N LYS A 4 16.79 13.98 -2.90
CA LYS A 4 16.84 12.73 -2.12
C LYS A 4 17.54 11.62 -2.91
N LEU A 5 17.27 11.50 -4.22
CA LEU A 5 17.93 10.53 -5.08
C LEU A 5 19.45 10.78 -5.17
N ARG A 6 19.86 12.05 -5.34
CA ARG A 6 21.29 12.41 -5.32
C ARG A 6 21.94 12.15 -3.98
N ALA A 7 21.25 12.46 -2.87
CA ALA A 7 21.74 12.18 -1.52
C ALA A 7 21.89 10.68 -1.25
N ALA A 8 21.07 9.83 -1.87
CA ALA A 8 21.19 8.37 -1.81
C ALA A 8 22.34 7.81 -2.68
N GLY A 9 23.07 8.67 -3.41
CA GLY A 9 24.22 8.29 -4.23
C GLY A 9 23.91 8.11 -5.72
N ALA A 10 22.73 8.50 -6.20
CA ALA A 10 22.45 8.50 -7.63
C ALA A 10 23.40 9.47 -8.35
N HIS A 11 24.26 8.93 -9.23
CA HIS A 11 25.23 9.70 -10.00
C HIS A 11 24.55 10.66 -10.98
N ASP A 12 23.52 10.18 -11.68
CA ASP A 12 22.70 10.99 -12.57
C ASP A 12 21.21 10.76 -12.29
N VAL A 13 20.40 11.82 -12.45
CA VAL A 13 18.95 11.78 -12.23
C VAL A 13 18.27 12.48 -13.40
N ILE A 14 17.75 11.66 -14.32
CA ILE A 14 17.10 12.11 -15.54
C ILE A 14 15.59 12.20 -15.31
N VAL A 15 15.00 13.36 -15.61
CA VAL A 15 13.55 13.58 -15.57
C VAL A 15 13.00 13.42 -16.98
N HIS A 16 12.18 12.41 -17.19
CA HIS A 16 11.55 12.13 -18.49
C HIS A 16 10.17 11.50 -18.31
N GLY A 17 9.24 11.88 -19.19
CA GLY A 17 7.87 11.39 -19.14
C GLY A 17 6.99 12.09 -18.10
N HIS A 18 5.69 11.82 -18.16
CA HIS A 18 4.69 12.36 -17.24
C HIS A 18 4.29 11.36 -16.15
N ASP A 19 4.63 10.08 -16.32
CA ASP A 19 4.33 9.01 -15.40
C ASP A 19 5.46 7.95 -15.38
N LEU A 20 5.29 6.93 -14.52
CA LEU A 20 6.24 5.83 -14.38
C LEU A 20 6.40 5.02 -15.67
N ALA A 21 5.33 4.87 -16.46
CA ALA A 21 5.34 4.11 -17.70
C ALA A 21 6.20 4.80 -18.77
N ALA A 22 6.02 6.11 -18.97
CA ALA A 22 6.81 6.92 -19.89
C ALA A 22 8.28 7.01 -19.48
N ALA A 23 8.57 7.16 -18.17
CA ALA A 23 9.93 7.13 -17.66
C ALA A 23 10.60 5.76 -17.90
N GLY A 24 9.88 4.66 -17.62
CA GLY A 24 10.36 3.30 -17.84
C GLY A 24 10.57 2.94 -19.30
N GLU A 25 9.72 3.43 -20.21
CA GLU A 25 9.89 3.26 -21.66
C GLU A 25 11.14 4.01 -22.17
N HIS A 26 11.35 5.24 -21.71
CA HIS A 26 12.56 6.00 -22.05
C HIS A 26 13.82 5.29 -21.55
N LEU A 27 13.81 4.80 -20.31
CA LEU A 27 14.92 4.03 -19.75
C LEU A 27 15.22 2.80 -20.62
N ARG A 28 14.21 1.98 -20.94
CA ARG A 28 14.38 0.73 -21.66
C ARG A 28 14.80 0.91 -23.12
N THR A 29 14.33 1.97 -23.79
CA THR A 29 14.57 2.16 -25.23
C THR A 29 15.69 3.12 -25.56
N GLN A 30 15.98 4.09 -24.68
CA GLN A 30 16.97 5.14 -24.97
C GLN A 30 18.23 5.06 -24.11
N LEU A 31 18.11 4.63 -22.85
CA LEU A 31 19.24 4.63 -21.92
C LEU A 31 19.91 3.26 -21.85
N LEU A 32 19.15 2.21 -21.53
CA LEU A 32 19.68 0.86 -21.32
C LEU A 32 20.46 0.32 -22.54
N PRO A 33 20.02 0.50 -23.80
CA PRO A 33 20.79 0.00 -24.95
C PRO A 33 22.15 0.67 -25.15
N ARG A 34 22.40 1.81 -24.49
CA ARG A 34 23.66 2.57 -24.57
C ARG A 34 24.63 2.21 -23.45
N ASP A 35 24.20 1.39 -22.49
CA ASP A 35 25.02 0.93 -21.37
C ASP A 35 25.17 -0.59 -21.40
N PRO A 36 26.31 -1.14 -21.88
CA PRO A 36 26.53 -2.57 -21.95
C PRO A 36 26.58 -3.27 -20.57
N HIS A 37 26.68 -2.50 -19.48
CA HIS A 37 26.66 -3.00 -18.11
C HIS A 37 25.39 -2.58 -17.36
N GLY A 38 24.46 -1.91 -18.02
CA GLY A 38 23.23 -1.42 -17.43
C GLY A 38 22.32 -2.57 -17.01
N VAL A 39 21.77 -2.47 -15.81
CA VAL A 39 20.72 -3.37 -15.31
C VAL A 39 19.48 -2.55 -15.04
N TYR A 40 18.37 -2.91 -15.67
CA TYR A 40 17.07 -2.34 -15.34
C TYR A 40 16.54 -3.00 -14.07
N VAL A 41 16.30 -2.19 -13.04
CA VAL A 41 15.60 -2.61 -11.83
C VAL A 41 14.15 -2.16 -11.96
N PRO A 42 13.21 -3.07 -12.25
CA PRO A 42 11.80 -2.69 -12.33
C PRO A 42 11.29 -2.26 -10.94
N PRO A 43 10.22 -1.45 -10.87
CA PRO A 43 9.68 -1.00 -9.60
C PRO A 43 8.82 -2.05 -8.88
N PHE A 44 8.33 -3.08 -9.58
CA PHE A 44 7.44 -4.08 -8.97
C PHE A 44 7.42 -5.45 -9.66
N ASP A 45 7.55 -5.53 -10.98
CA ASP A 45 7.29 -6.76 -11.75
C ASP A 45 8.53 -7.64 -11.90
N HIS A 46 8.99 -8.23 -10.78
CA HIS A 46 10.11 -9.16 -10.80
C HIS A 46 10.07 -10.11 -9.58
N PRO A 47 10.36 -11.41 -9.75
CA PRO A 47 10.36 -12.38 -8.65
C PRO A 47 11.21 -11.97 -7.44
N ASP A 48 12.40 -11.42 -7.67
CA ASP A 48 13.27 -10.95 -6.58
C ASP A 48 12.63 -9.81 -5.76
N ILE A 49 11.82 -8.95 -6.41
CA ILE A 49 11.09 -7.89 -5.72
C ILE A 49 9.98 -8.48 -4.86
N TRP A 50 9.27 -9.48 -5.37
CA TRP A 50 8.20 -10.14 -4.62
C TRP A 50 8.78 -10.89 -3.42
N ALA A 51 9.86 -11.64 -3.61
CA ALA A 51 10.57 -12.33 -2.54
C ALA A 51 11.08 -11.34 -1.48
N GLY A 52 11.69 -10.23 -1.90
CA GLY A 52 12.14 -9.16 -1.01
C GLY A 52 10.98 -8.54 -0.21
N ASN A 53 9.90 -8.15 -0.88
CA ASN A 53 8.72 -7.56 -0.24
C ASN A 53 8.02 -8.55 0.71
N GLY A 54 8.04 -9.84 0.41
CA GLY A 54 7.44 -10.88 1.24
C GLY A 54 8.10 -11.04 2.62
N SER A 55 9.34 -10.57 2.79
CA SER A 55 10.05 -10.61 4.07
C SER A 55 9.26 -9.99 5.23
N VAL A 56 8.45 -8.96 4.97
CA VAL A 56 7.58 -8.33 5.97
C VAL A 56 6.64 -9.33 6.66
N VAL A 57 6.14 -10.33 5.93
CA VAL A 57 5.25 -11.35 6.50
C VAL A 57 6.03 -12.32 7.39
N HIS A 58 7.26 -12.66 7.04
CA HIS A 58 8.13 -13.48 7.89
C HIS A 58 8.47 -12.75 9.19
N GLU A 59 8.72 -11.44 9.13
CA GLU A 59 8.92 -10.61 10.32
C GLU A 59 7.66 -10.57 11.20
N VAL A 60 6.48 -10.39 10.60
CA VAL A 60 5.19 -10.43 11.31
C VAL A 60 4.99 -11.80 11.99
N ALA A 61 5.30 -12.91 11.30
CA ALA A 61 5.22 -14.25 11.86
C ALA A 61 6.14 -14.45 13.06
N ALA A 62 7.38 -13.99 12.97
CA ALA A 62 8.32 -14.02 14.09
C ALA A 62 7.82 -13.19 15.28
N GLN A 63 7.38 -11.96 15.04
CA GLN A 63 6.88 -11.05 16.07
C GLN A 63 5.60 -11.57 16.76
N LEU A 64 4.70 -12.21 16.01
CA LEU A 64 3.53 -12.86 16.60
C LEU A 64 3.94 -14.11 17.40
N ALA A 65 4.91 -14.90 16.92
CA ALA A 65 5.41 -16.06 17.66
C ALA A 65 6.03 -15.66 19.01
N GLU A 66 6.82 -14.58 19.05
CA GLU A 66 7.41 -14.02 20.27
C GLU A 66 6.35 -13.61 21.31
N ARG A 67 5.18 -13.18 20.84
CA ARG A 67 4.02 -12.81 21.69
C ARG A 67 3.17 -14.01 22.13
N GLY A 68 3.54 -15.23 21.75
CA GLY A 68 2.74 -16.44 21.98
C GLY A 68 1.53 -16.56 21.04
N GLU A 69 1.50 -15.76 19.99
CA GLU A 69 0.36 -15.56 19.09
C GLU A 69 0.56 -16.16 17.69
N GLY A 70 1.74 -16.72 17.40
CA GLY A 70 2.12 -17.23 16.08
C GLY A 70 1.46 -18.54 15.63
N ARG A 71 0.55 -19.11 16.45
CA ARG A 71 -0.19 -20.33 16.10
C ARG A 71 -1.33 -20.10 15.10
N ALA A 72 -1.82 -18.87 15.02
CA ALA A 72 -2.92 -18.50 14.13
C ALA A 72 -2.49 -17.34 13.22
N PRO A 73 -2.95 -17.32 11.96
CA PRO A 73 -2.73 -16.18 11.09
C PRO A 73 -3.40 -14.92 11.64
N PRO A 74 -2.95 -13.73 11.22
CA PRO A 74 -3.75 -12.52 11.39
C PRO A 74 -5.09 -12.67 10.63
N ASP A 75 -6.13 -11.98 11.11
CA ASP A 75 -7.43 -11.95 10.45
C ASP A 75 -7.37 -11.23 9.11
N ALA A 76 -6.53 -10.19 9.02
CA ALA A 76 -6.30 -9.44 7.80
C ALA A 76 -4.89 -8.84 7.73
N VAL A 77 -4.36 -8.76 6.51
CA VAL A 77 -3.21 -7.94 6.13
C VAL A 77 -3.68 -6.87 5.15
N VAL A 78 -3.38 -5.61 5.43
CA VAL A 78 -3.70 -4.46 4.58
C VAL A 78 -2.44 -3.98 3.89
N CYS A 79 -2.44 -3.92 2.56
CA CYS A 79 -1.30 -3.43 1.80
C CYS A 79 -1.73 -2.64 0.56
N SER A 80 -0.91 -1.67 0.18
CA SER A 80 -1.16 -0.82 -0.98
C SER A 80 -0.77 -1.52 -2.27
N VAL A 81 -1.52 -1.25 -3.34
CA VAL A 81 -1.30 -1.79 -4.67
C VAL A 81 -1.04 -0.65 -5.65
N GLY A 82 0.21 -0.56 -6.10
CA GLY A 82 0.55 0.14 -7.34
C GLY A 82 0.58 -0.88 -8.48
N GLY A 83 1.77 -1.29 -8.90
CA GLY A 83 1.92 -2.38 -9.87
C GLY A 83 1.78 -3.80 -9.28
N GLY A 84 1.66 -3.91 -7.95
CA GLY A 84 1.33 -5.17 -7.26
C GLY A 84 2.51 -5.96 -6.69
N GLY A 85 3.75 -5.46 -6.79
CA GLY A 85 4.93 -6.17 -6.27
C GLY A 85 4.90 -6.42 -4.75
N LEU A 86 4.29 -5.52 -3.97
CA LEU A 86 4.08 -5.74 -2.53
C LEU A 86 3.00 -6.80 -2.28
N LEU A 87 1.87 -6.72 -2.99
CA LEU A 87 0.79 -7.69 -2.89
C LEU A 87 1.27 -9.10 -3.23
N ASN A 88 2.05 -9.27 -4.30
CA ASN A 88 2.61 -10.57 -4.70
C ASN A 88 3.51 -11.14 -3.61
N GLY A 89 4.40 -10.30 -3.05
CA GLY A 89 5.28 -10.70 -1.95
C GLY A 89 4.51 -11.10 -0.68
N VAL A 90 3.51 -10.30 -0.29
CA VAL A 90 2.65 -10.60 0.86
C VAL A 90 1.92 -11.91 0.67
N CYS A 91 1.24 -12.12 -0.46
CA CYS A 91 0.51 -13.36 -0.74
C CYS A 91 1.44 -14.58 -0.76
N GLY A 92 2.58 -14.50 -1.45
CA GLY A 92 3.55 -15.59 -1.52
C GLY A 92 4.11 -15.95 -0.15
N ALA A 93 4.45 -14.95 0.68
CA ALA A 93 4.99 -15.19 2.00
C ALA A 93 3.92 -15.69 2.99
N LEU A 94 2.65 -15.25 2.87
CA LEU A 94 1.54 -15.79 3.65
C LEU A 94 1.32 -17.28 3.36
N ASP A 95 1.44 -17.70 2.10
CA ASP A 95 1.38 -19.12 1.76
C ASP A 95 2.57 -19.90 2.34
N ALA A 96 3.79 -19.36 2.21
CA ALA A 96 5.00 -19.98 2.74
C ALA A 96 4.98 -20.20 4.27
N VAL A 97 4.32 -19.32 5.03
CA VAL A 97 4.15 -19.48 6.49
C VAL A 97 2.87 -20.24 6.89
N GLY A 98 2.11 -20.74 5.91
CA GLY A 98 0.89 -21.54 6.13
C GLY A 98 -0.33 -20.73 6.57
N TRP A 99 -0.41 -19.45 6.21
CA TRP A 99 -1.47 -18.52 6.61
C TRP A 99 -2.51 -18.24 5.51
N SER A 100 -2.32 -18.77 4.30
CA SER A 100 -3.17 -18.49 3.12
C SER A 100 -4.65 -18.83 3.31
N GLY A 101 -4.98 -19.83 4.12
CA GLY A 101 -6.37 -20.25 4.38
C GLY A 101 -7.13 -19.40 5.41
N GLY A 102 -6.46 -18.60 6.25
CA GLY A 102 -7.08 -17.91 7.39
C GLY A 102 -6.92 -16.39 7.40
N CYS A 103 -6.07 -15.84 6.54
CA CYS A 103 -5.79 -14.41 6.45
C CYS A 103 -6.50 -13.79 5.23
N SER A 104 -7.27 -12.72 5.45
CA SER A 104 -7.73 -11.85 4.35
C SER A 104 -6.63 -10.88 3.93
N VAL A 105 -6.48 -10.59 2.65
CA VAL A 105 -5.56 -9.56 2.15
C VAL A 105 -6.37 -8.43 1.56
N LEU A 106 -6.30 -7.24 2.15
CA LEU A 106 -6.95 -6.04 1.64
C LEU A 106 -5.97 -5.32 0.72
N ALA A 107 -6.26 -5.37 -0.58
CA ALA A 107 -5.49 -4.76 -1.65
C ALA A 107 -5.99 -3.33 -1.87
N MET A 108 -5.26 -2.37 -1.32
CA MET A 108 -5.68 -0.98 -1.24
C MET A 108 -5.21 -0.16 -2.43
N GLU A 109 -6.13 0.55 -3.06
CA GLU A 109 -5.85 1.50 -4.14
C GLU A 109 -6.58 2.83 -3.88
N THR A 110 -6.11 3.90 -4.52
CA THR A 110 -6.86 5.16 -4.62
C THR A 110 -7.59 5.26 -5.96
N ARG A 111 -8.76 5.90 -5.98
CA ARG A 111 -9.48 6.17 -7.22
C ARG A 111 -8.60 6.97 -8.19
N GLY A 112 -8.42 6.48 -9.41
CA GLY A 112 -7.51 7.08 -10.40
C GLY A 112 -6.12 6.44 -10.44
N THR A 113 -5.83 5.49 -9.55
CA THR A 113 -4.69 4.56 -9.62
C THR A 113 -5.15 3.10 -9.45
N ASP A 114 -6.45 2.82 -9.58
CA ASP A 114 -7.13 1.57 -9.24
C ASP A 114 -7.03 0.50 -10.35
N SER A 115 -5.82 0.27 -10.87
CA SER A 115 -5.58 -0.61 -12.01
C SER A 115 -5.88 -2.10 -11.70
N LEU A 116 -5.72 -2.56 -10.45
CA LEU A 116 -6.12 -3.91 -10.04
C LEU A 116 -7.64 -4.02 -9.99
N ALA A 117 -8.32 -3.08 -9.32
CA ALA A 117 -9.78 -3.06 -9.26
C ALA A 117 -10.41 -3.10 -10.65
N LYS A 118 -9.89 -2.29 -11.58
CA LYS A 118 -10.35 -2.27 -12.98
C LYS A 118 -10.07 -3.57 -13.72
N ALA A 119 -8.93 -4.21 -13.50
CA ALA A 119 -8.64 -5.51 -14.10
C ALA A 119 -9.57 -6.61 -13.56
N LEU A 120 -9.84 -6.62 -12.25
CA LEU A 120 -10.77 -7.56 -11.64
C LEU A 120 -12.21 -7.35 -12.11
N GLU A 121 -12.65 -6.09 -12.25
CA GLU A 121 -13.96 -5.73 -12.80
C GLU A 121 -14.13 -6.19 -14.25
N ALA A 122 -13.10 -5.99 -15.08
CA ALA A 122 -13.11 -6.40 -16.49
C ALA A 122 -12.94 -7.91 -16.70
N GLY A 123 -12.37 -8.62 -15.72
CA GLY A 123 -12.00 -10.02 -15.86
C GLY A 123 -10.79 -10.25 -16.78
N GLU A 124 -10.03 -9.19 -17.10
CA GLU A 124 -8.79 -9.22 -17.88
C GLU A 124 -7.88 -8.05 -17.50
N LEU A 125 -6.61 -8.12 -17.88
CA LEU A 125 -5.68 -7.03 -17.62
C LEU A 125 -6.01 -5.80 -18.47
N VAL A 126 -6.31 -4.70 -17.80
CA VAL A 126 -6.58 -3.40 -18.44
C VAL A 126 -5.54 -2.37 -18.01
N ALA A 127 -5.30 -1.39 -18.88
CA ALA A 127 -4.45 -0.25 -18.58
C ALA A 127 -5.32 1.00 -18.39
N LEU A 128 -5.06 1.75 -17.33
CA LEU A 128 -5.63 3.08 -17.11
C LEU A 128 -5.16 4.02 -18.23
N GLU A 129 -6.04 4.89 -18.71
CA GLU A 129 -5.70 5.91 -19.71
C GLU A 129 -4.72 6.96 -19.13
N GLU A 130 -4.91 7.31 -17.87
CA GLU A 130 -4.10 8.28 -17.13
C GLU A 130 -4.07 7.95 -15.63
N ILE A 131 -3.13 8.57 -14.90
CA ILE A 131 -3.03 8.47 -13.44
C ILE A 131 -3.69 9.72 -12.83
N GLY A 132 -4.90 9.53 -12.30
CA GLY A 132 -5.77 10.59 -11.81
C GLY A 132 -5.61 10.96 -10.33
N SER A 133 -4.95 10.12 -9.53
CA SER A 133 -4.78 10.35 -8.08
C SER A 133 -3.45 11.05 -7.75
N GLU A 134 -3.45 11.78 -6.63
CA GLU A 134 -2.28 12.36 -5.99
C GLU A 134 -1.34 11.30 -5.37
N ALA A 135 -1.81 10.06 -5.16
CA ALA A 135 -1.02 8.93 -4.66
C ALA A 135 -0.08 8.37 -5.75
N ARG A 136 0.89 9.17 -6.20
CA ARG A 136 1.77 8.86 -7.34
C ARG A 136 2.50 7.51 -7.24
N SER A 137 2.85 7.07 -6.03
CA SER A 137 3.49 5.76 -5.78
C SER A 137 2.59 4.56 -6.12
N LEU A 138 1.27 4.75 -6.17
CA LEU A 138 0.30 3.76 -6.66
C LEU A 138 0.08 3.83 -8.19
N GLY A 139 0.65 4.84 -8.86
CA GLY A 139 0.40 5.18 -10.26
C GLY A 139 0.98 4.24 -11.31
N ALA A 140 0.82 2.93 -11.14
CA ALA A 140 1.02 1.96 -12.21
C ALA A 140 -0.24 1.94 -13.09
N ARG A 141 -0.07 2.18 -14.39
CA ARG A 141 -1.21 2.15 -15.33
C ARG A 141 -1.85 0.77 -15.46
N ARG A 142 -1.08 -0.29 -15.20
CA ARG A 142 -1.52 -1.69 -15.28
C ARG A 142 -0.74 -2.46 -14.22
N VAL A 143 -1.43 -3.28 -13.43
CA VAL A 143 -0.79 -4.25 -12.52
C VAL A 143 -0.04 -5.34 -13.29
N SER A 144 0.87 -6.06 -12.61
CA SER A 144 1.52 -7.20 -13.25
C SER A 144 0.54 -8.34 -13.55
N GLU A 145 0.92 -9.19 -14.50
CA GLU A 145 0.18 -10.42 -14.83
C GLU A 145 0.03 -11.31 -13.60
N GLU A 146 1.09 -11.43 -12.81
CA GLU A 146 1.09 -12.20 -11.58
C GLU A 146 0.11 -11.65 -10.56
N THR A 147 0.06 -10.32 -10.38
CA THR A 147 -0.88 -9.70 -9.45
C THR A 147 -2.32 -9.96 -9.82
N PHE A 148 -2.66 -9.85 -11.11
CA PHE A 148 -4.01 -10.16 -11.58
C PHE A 148 -4.36 -11.64 -11.40
N ARG A 149 -3.44 -12.54 -11.75
CA ARG A 149 -3.60 -13.99 -11.58
C ARG A 149 -3.83 -14.37 -10.12
N LEU A 150 -3.00 -13.84 -9.20
CA LEU A 150 -3.13 -14.06 -7.76
C LEU A 150 -4.48 -13.58 -7.24
N ALA A 151 -4.87 -12.34 -7.55
CA ALA A 151 -6.10 -11.74 -7.04
C ALA A 151 -7.38 -12.37 -7.61
N ARG A 152 -7.33 -12.94 -8.82
CA ARG A 152 -8.49 -13.57 -9.47
C ARG A 152 -8.63 -15.06 -9.17
N GLU A 153 -7.55 -15.82 -9.30
CA GLU A 153 -7.61 -17.28 -9.45
C GLU A 153 -7.10 -18.03 -8.22
N GLU A 154 -6.01 -17.56 -7.61
CA GLU A 154 -5.30 -18.32 -6.57
C GLU A 154 -5.69 -17.92 -5.15
N TRP A 155 -6.07 -16.66 -4.93
CA TRP A 155 -6.40 -16.15 -3.60
C TRP A 155 -7.85 -15.68 -3.51
N ARG A 156 -8.73 -16.57 -3.04
CA ARG A 156 -10.12 -16.19 -2.65
C ARG A 156 -10.19 -15.14 -1.53
N ASN A 157 -9.06 -14.88 -0.87
CA ASN A 157 -8.96 -14.01 0.29
C ASN A 157 -8.40 -12.62 -0.03
N VAL A 158 -7.97 -12.35 -1.27
CA VAL A 158 -7.62 -10.99 -1.70
C VAL A 158 -8.91 -10.21 -1.98
N ARG A 159 -9.04 -9.04 -1.38
CA ARG A 159 -10.17 -8.13 -1.58
C ARG A 159 -9.63 -6.78 -2.04
N SER A 160 -9.98 -6.39 -3.26
CA SER A 160 -9.68 -5.05 -3.77
C SER A 160 -10.57 -4.03 -3.06
N VAL A 161 -9.95 -2.96 -2.56
CA VAL A 161 -10.62 -1.85 -1.89
C VAL A 161 -10.06 -0.55 -2.43
N VAL A 162 -10.96 0.27 -3.00
CA VAL A 162 -10.61 1.57 -3.58
C VAL A 162 -11.21 2.67 -2.72
N LEU A 163 -10.37 3.58 -2.24
CA LEU A 163 -10.79 4.79 -1.51
C LEU A 163 -10.45 6.04 -2.32
N ASP A 164 -11.04 7.18 -1.98
CA ASP A 164 -10.70 8.45 -2.62
C ASP A 164 -9.46 9.09 -1.97
N ASP A 165 -8.79 9.99 -2.69
CA ASP A 165 -7.60 10.71 -2.18
C ASP A 165 -7.89 11.45 -0.86
N ARG A 166 -9.12 11.96 -0.67
CA ARG A 166 -9.54 12.62 0.57
C ARG A 166 -9.46 11.67 1.79
N GLU A 167 -9.77 10.40 1.61
CA GLU A 167 -9.72 9.39 2.66
C GLU A 167 -8.28 8.93 2.91
N ALA A 168 -7.50 8.74 1.84
CA ALA A 168 -6.08 8.45 1.95
C ALA A 168 -5.31 9.56 2.68
N ALA A 169 -5.59 10.82 2.33
CA ALA A 169 -5.08 12.01 3.01
C ALA A 169 -5.45 12.03 4.50
N MET A 170 -6.69 11.64 4.83
CA MET A 170 -7.11 11.51 6.23
C MET A 170 -6.28 10.51 6.99
N GLY A 171 -6.02 9.34 6.40
CA GLY A 171 -5.09 8.36 6.98
C GLY A 171 -3.69 8.94 7.22
N CYS A 172 -3.18 9.82 6.35
CA CYS A 172 -1.88 10.47 6.52
C CYS A 172 -1.84 11.40 7.74
N TRP A 173 -2.79 12.35 7.88
CA TRP A 173 -2.75 13.27 9.03
C TRP A 173 -3.14 12.59 10.33
N ARG A 174 -4.04 11.59 10.28
CA ARG A 174 -4.38 10.80 11.46
C ARG A 174 -3.20 9.99 11.97
N LEU A 175 -2.43 9.34 11.08
CA LEU A 175 -1.23 8.64 11.50
C LEU A 175 -0.17 9.58 12.11
N ALA A 176 -0.08 10.82 11.62
CA ALA A 176 0.79 11.83 12.21
C ALA A 176 0.28 12.29 13.60
N ASP A 177 -1.03 12.55 13.74
CA ASP A 177 -1.68 13.00 14.97
C ASP A 177 -1.80 11.89 16.04
N ASP A 178 -1.82 10.62 15.64
CA ASP A 178 -1.98 9.48 16.55
C ASP A 178 -0.61 8.85 16.88
N GLU A 179 0.22 8.58 15.85
CA GLU A 179 1.45 7.79 15.96
C GLU A 179 2.74 8.58 15.70
N ARG A 180 2.64 9.88 15.40
CA ARG A 180 3.79 10.76 15.06
C ARG A 180 4.57 10.30 13.83
N LEU A 181 3.93 9.57 12.92
CA LEU A 181 4.53 9.11 11.66
C LEU A 181 3.89 9.85 10.47
N MET A 182 4.74 10.45 9.63
CA MET A 182 4.31 11.09 8.38
C MET A 182 4.49 10.12 7.21
N VAL A 183 3.45 9.98 6.40
CA VAL A 183 3.43 9.05 5.25
C VAL A 183 2.74 9.68 4.03
N GLU A 184 3.03 9.16 2.84
CA GLU A 184 2.32 9.55 1.61
C GLU A 184 0.89 8.97 1.56
N LEU A 185 0.06 9.48 0.64
CA LEU A 185 -1.30 8.94 0.37
C LEU A 185 -1.30 7.44 0.09
N ALA A 186 -0.28 6.95 -0.62
CA ALA A 186 -0.12 5.53 -0.92
C ALA A 186 -0.07 4.65 0.33
N CYS A 187 0.40 5.19 1.46
CA CYS A 187 0.38 4.53 2.76
C CYS A 187 -0.85 4.93 3.58
N GLY A 188 -1.25 6.21 3.50
CA GLY A 188 -2.42 6.74 4.19
C GLY A 188 -3.71 6.00 3.87
N VAL A 189 -3.87 5.52 2.62
CA VAL A 189 -5.03 4.71 2.21
C VAL A 189 -5.19 3.43 3.05
N ASN A 190 -4.10 2.81 3.50
CA ASN A 190 -4.16 1.62 4.36
C ASN A 190 -4.68 1.99 5.76
N VAL A 191 -4.22 3.13 6.28
CA VAL A 191 -4.58 3.65 7.61
C VAL A 191 -6.02 4.16 7.62
N ALA A 192 -6.49 4.73 6.51
CA ALA A 192 -7.86 5.22 6.36
C ALA A 192 -8.93 4.17 6.66
N LEU A 193 -8.63 2.87 6.43
CA LEU A 193 -9.53 1.77 6.77
C LEU A 193 -9.83 1.67 8.27
N CYS A 194 -8.92 2.11 9.13
CA CYS A 194 -9.10 2.02 10.59
C CYS A 194 -10.20 2.96 11.12
N TYR A 195 -10.64 3.92 10.31
CA TYR A 195 -11.62 4.91 10.70
C TYR A 195 -12.98 4.61 10.07
N ASP A 196 -14.06 5.02 10.76
CA ASP A 196 -15.46 4.90 10.29
C ASP A 196 -15.94 3.45 10.07
N GLY A 197 -15.38 2.47 10.80
CA GLY A 197 -15.79 1.06 10.67
C GLY A 197 -15.53 0.43 9.29
N ARG A 198 -14.78 1.12 8.41
CA ARG A 198 -14.45 0.64 7.05
C ARG A 198 -13.73 -0.70 7.08
N LEU A 199 -12.87 -0.92 8.07
CA LEU A 199 -12.10 -2.15 8.23
C LEU A 199 -12.98 -3.40 8.36
N GLU A 200 -13.97 -3.42 9.27
CA GLU A 200 -14.87 -4.57 9.43
C GLU A 200 -15.63 -4.88 8.14
N LYS A 201 -16.10 -3.82 7.45
CA LYS A 201 -16.78 -3.95 6.15
C LYS A 201 -15.86 -4.54 5.08
N ALA A 202 -14.61 -4.08 5.02
CA ALA A 202 -13.63 -4.53 4.04
C ALA A 202 -13.22 -6.00 4.27
N VAL A 203 -12.97 -6.40 5.52
CA VAL A 203 -12.67 -7.79 5.87
C VAL A 203 -13.90 -8.69 5.66
N GLY A 204 -15.11 -8.15 5.80
CA GLY A 204 -16.37 -8.88 5.58
C GLY A 204 -16.72 -9.85 6.70
N LYS A 205 -16.15 -9.65 7.89
CA LYS A 205 -16.51 -10.31 9.15
C LYS A 205 -16.40 -9.31 10.29
N LYS A 206 -17.15 -9.54 11.35
CA LYS A 206 -17.05 -8.76 12.59
C LYS A 206 -15.66 -8.97 13.21
N LEU A 207 -15.01 -7.88 13.61
CA LEU A 207 -13.75 -7.93 14.33
C LEU A 207 -14.00 -7.83 15.83
N THR A 208 -13.19 -8.53 16.62
CA THR A 208 -13.24 -8.50 18.08
C THR A 208 -11.94 -7.95 18.66
N LYS A 209 -11.84 -7.82 19.98
CA LYS A 209 -10.62 -7.36 20.65
C LYS A 209 -9.46 -8.36 20.49
N GLU A 210 -9.79 -9.60 20.16
CA GLU A 210 -8.86 -10.69 19.90
C GLU A 210 -8.47 -10.78 18.42
N SER A 211 -9.14 -10.03 17.54
CA SER A 211 -8.81 -9.98 16.12
C SER A 211 -7.48 -9.28 15.89
N LYS A 212 -6.70 -9.82 14.96
CA LYS A 212 -5.38 -9.30 14.60
C LYS A 212 -5.40 -8.77 13.19
N VAL A 213 -5.12 -7.48 13.04
CA VAL A 213 -5.01 -6.84 11.74
C VAL A 213 -3.62 -6.24 11.60
N VAL A 214 -2.95 -6.60 10.51
CA VAL A 214 -1.63 -6.10 10.15
C VAL A 214 -1.80 -5.04 9.08
N ILE A 215 -1.30 -3.84 9.31
CA ILE A 215 -1.35 -2.74 8.35
C ILE A 215 0.08 -2.48 7.90
N VAL A 216 0.35 -2.72 6.61
CA VAL A 216 1.67 -2.43 6.05
C VAL A 216 1.79 -0.93 5.84
N LEU A 217 2.55 -0.27 6.70
CA LEU A 217 2.92 1.13 6.54
C LEU A 217 4.06 1.25 5.52
N CYS A 218 3.71 1.24 4.22
CA CYS A 218 4.68 1.27 3.12
C CYS A 218 5.48 2.60 3.02
N GLY A 219 5.12 3.59 3.85
CA GLY A 219 5.87 4.83 4.02
C GLY A 219 5.64 5.83 2.88
N GLY A 220 6.71 6.13 2.16
CA GLY A 220 6.73 7.13 1.09
C GLY A 220 7.69 8.29 1.36
N ASN A 221 8.28 8.83 0.30
CA ASN A 221 9.32 9.87 0.35
C ASN A 221 8.86 11.23 -0.22
N ASP A 222 7.61 11.34 -0.63
CA ASP A 222 6.94 12.47 -1.25
C ASP A 222 5.88 13.09 -0.31
N VAL A 223 6.18 13.07 0.99
CA VAL A 223 5.42 13.77 2.03
C VAL A 223 6.28 14.85 2.67
N THR A 224 5.67 15.99 2.98
CA THR A 224 6.24 17.07 3.80
C THR A 224 5.19 17.61 4.76
N VAL A 225 5.61 18.41 5.74
CA VAL A 225 4.70 19.06 6.69
C VAL A 225 3.71 19.97 5.94
N GLU A 226 4.19 20.68 4.92
CA GLU A 226 3.37 21.55 4.08
C GLU A 226 2.31 20.76 3.31
N LYS A 227 2.68 19.59 2.75
CA LYS A 227 1.72 18.71 2.06
C LYS A 227 0.65 18.19 3.01
N LEU A 228 1.04 17.70 4.19
CA LEU A 228 0.07 17.24 5.20
C LEU A 228 -0.87 18.36 5.64
N HIS A 229 -0.35 19.56 5.86
CA HIS A 229 -1.15 20.72 6.20
C HIS A 229 -2.14 21.07 5.08
N GLN A 230 -1.69 21.07 3.83
CA GLN A 230 -2.52 21.34 2.66
C GLN A 230 -3.63 20.30 2.52
N TRP A 231 -3.29 19.00 2.59
CA TRP A 231 -4.28 17.92 2.54
C TRP A 231 -5.34 18.05 3.63
N ARG A 232 -4.95 18.37 4.88
CA ARG A 232 -5.93 18.57 5.96
C ARG A 232 -6.81 19.79 5.73
N LYS A 233 -6.27 20.86 5.15
CA LYS A 233 -7.03 22.07 4.80
C LYS A 233 -8.04 21.81 3.69
N GLU A 234 -7.66 21.01 2.70
CA GLU A 234 -8.45 20.72 1.51
C GLU A 234 -9.51 19.63 1.73
N TYR A 235 -9.13 18.56 2.43
CA TYR A 235 -9.95 17.36 2.62
C TYR A 235 -10.46 17.17 4.06
N GLY A 236 -10.26 18.14 4.95
CA GLY A 236 -10.62 18.00 6.37
C GLY A 236 -12.12 17.83 6.64
N ASP A 237 -12.97 18.09 5.65
CA ASP A 237 -14.41 17.82 5.73
C ASP A 237 -14.75 16.33 5.80
N VAL A 238 -13.86 15.44 5.30
CA VAL A 238 -14.02 13.98 5.41
C VAL A 238 -14.17 13.51 6.86
N GLU A 239 -13.63 14.23 7.84
CA GLU A 239 -13.78 13.88 9.26
C GLU A 239 -15.20 14.09 9.79
N LYS A 240 -16.01 14.93 9.12
CA LYS A 240 -17.41 15.16 9.52
C LYS A 240 -18.29 13.96 9.19
N GLU A 241 -17.86 13.14 8.24
CA GLU A 241 -18.53 11.90 7.83
C GLU A 241 -18.26 10.76 8.82
N ILE A 242 -17.19 10.86 9.62
CA ILE A 242 -16.77 9.83 10.56
C ILE A 242 -17.61 9.93 11.84
N PRO A 243 -18.33 8.85 12.23
CA PRO A 243 -19.01 8.76 13.51
C PRO A 243 -18.03 9.04 14.65
N ARG A 244 -18.43 9.90 15.59
CA ARG A 244 -17.69 10.10 16.84
C ARG A 244 -17.86 8.85 17.71
N ASN A 245 -17.04 7.83 17.49
CA ASN A 245 -16.93 6.71 18.43
C ASN A 245 -16.05 7.14 19.62
N ALA A 246 -16.58 6.97 20.82
CA ALA A 246 -15.93 7.37 22.07
C ALA A 246 -14.83 6.40 22.55
N ASP A 247 -14.75 5.20 21.95
CA ASP A 247 -13.82 4.14 22.37
C ASP A 247 -12.72 3.94 21.32
N VAL A 248 -11.61 4.68 21.46
CA VAL A 248 -10.37 4.38 20.71
C VAL A 248 -9.47 3.52 21.61
N PRO A 249 -9.17 2.25 21.26
CA PRO A 249 -8.38 1.36 22.12
C PRO A 249 -6.97 1.86 22.44
N SER A 250 -6.41 2.73 21.59
CA SER A 250 -5.09 3.35 21.80
C SER A 250 -5.04 4.28 23.01
N GLU A 251 -6.17 4.64 23.63
CA GLU A 251 -6.17 5.39 24.90
C GLU A 251 -5.37 4.70 26.01
N SER A 252 -5.24 3.37 25.96
CA SER A 252 -4.48 2.58 26.94
C SER A 252 -2.96 2.63 26.73
N THR A 253 -2.49 2.98 25.53
CA THR A 253 -1.07 3.02 25.14
C THR A 253 -0.61 4.41 24.68
N ALA A 254 -1.50 5.41 24.69
CA ALA A 254 -1.19 6.77 24.25
C ALA A 254 -0.07 7.41 25.11
N PRO A 255 0.96 8.01 24.49
CA PRO A 255 1.97 8.76 25.22
C PRO A 255 1.32 9.91 26.01
N GLY A 256 1.47 9.93 27.34
CA GLY A 256 1.00 11.04 28.20
C GLY A 256 -0.02 10.66 29.28
N ARG A 257 -0.44 9.40 29.40
CA ARG A 257 -1.15 8.89 30.59
C ARG A 257 -0.20 8.06 31.46
N ARG A 258 0.66 8.72 32.23
CA ARG A 258 1.29 8.19 33.46
C ARG A 258 1.15 9.21 34.57
#